data_AF-A0AAW0J1U9-F1
#
_entry.id   AF-A0AAW0J1U9-F1
#
_cell.length_a   1.000
_cell.length_b   1.000
_cell.length_c   1.000
_cell.angle_alpha   90.00
_cell.angle_beta   90.00
_cell.angle_gamma   90.00
#
_symmetry.space_group_name_H-M   'P 1'
#
loop_
_entity.id
_entity.type
_entity.pdbx_description
1 polymer ?
#
loop_
_entity_poly.entity_id
_entity_poly.type
_entity_poly.pdbx_seq_one_letter_code
_entity_poly.pdbx_strand_id
1 'polypeptide(L)' 'MVSKVAAIERSSLFIPLADDYAGAAVRQIGYEARCTPYWAHSLQWCFACLLPEALLDSWRLSIGIQRRGQVTA' A
#
# COMPACT_ATOMS: atom_id res chain seq x y z
N MET A 1 6.13 -21.34 6.86
CA MET A 1 4.74 -20.94 6.55
C MET A 1 4.82 -19.64 5.78
N VAL A 2 4.54 -19.64 4.47
CA VAL A 2 4.58 -18.41 3.67
C VAL A 2 3.33 -17.59 4.01
N SER A 3 3.50 -16.30 4.29
CA SER A 3 2.35 -15.41 4.53
C SER A 3 1.48 -15.38 3.26
N LYS A 4 0.14 -15.36 3.40
CA LYS A 4 -0.77 -15.25 2.23
C LYS A 4 -0.44 -14.04 1.34
N VAL A 5 0.17 -13.01 1.92
CA VAL A 5 0.68 -11.82 1.22
C VAL A 5 1.87 -12.13 0.32
N ALA A 6 2.72 -13.08 0.72
CA ALA A 6 3.87 -13.53 -0.07
C ALA A 6 3.52 -14.63 -1.09
N ALA A 7 2.32 -15.22 -1.00
CA ALA A 7 1.80 -16.21 -1.96
C ALA A 7 0.98 -15.58 -3.11
N ILE A 8 1.05 -14.26 -3.29
CA ILE A 8 0.35 -13.59 -4.39
C ILE A 8 1.11 -13.85 -5.69
N GLU A 9 0.66 -14.84 -6.46
CA GLU A 9 1.24 -15.18 -7.78
C GLU A 9 0.60 -14.41 -8.94
N ARG A 10 -0.53 -13.73 -8.71
CA ARG A 10 -1.27 -12.97 -9.73
C ARG A 10 -0.92 -11.49 -9.63
N SER A 11 -0.16 -10.98 -10.58
CA SER A 11 -0.03 -9.53 -10.77
C SER A 11 -1.35 -8.94 -11.31
N SER A 12 -1.74 -7.80 -10.75
CA SER A 12 -2.91 -7.03 -11.19
C SER A 12 -2.52 -5.56 -11.30
N LEU A 13 -3.37 -4.74 -11.92
CA LEU A 13 -3.13 -3.30 -12.12
C LEU A 13 -2.81 -2.55 -10.83
N PHE A 14 -3.28 -3.03 -9.68
CA PHE A 14 -3.02 -2.42 -8.36
C PHE A 14 -2.27 -3.35 -7.39
N ILE A 15 -1.89 -4.54 -7.84
CA ILE A 15 -1.25 -5.55 -6.99
C ILE A 15 -0.01 -6.04 -7.73
N PRO A 16 1.16 -5.43 -7.49
CA PRO A 16 2.41 -5.88 -8.07
C PRO A 16 2.81 -7.24 -7.50
N LEU A 17 3.62 -7.99 -8.26
CA LEU A 17 4.31 -9.16 -7.73
C LEU A 17 5.30 -8.70 -6.64
N ALA A 18 5.57 -9.57 -5.65
CA ALA A 18 6.45 -9.23 -4.54
C ALA A 18 7.85 -8.78 -5.00
N ASP A 19 8.45 -9.47 -5.97
CA ASP A 19 9.78 -9.16 -6.50
C ASP A 19 9.80 -7.81 -7.23
N ASP A 20 8.80 -7.52 -8.07
CA ASP A 20 8.70 -6.25 -8.79
C ASP A 20 8.53 -5.07 -7.83
N TYR A 21 7.70 -5.24 -6.79
CA TYR A 21 7.51 -4.22 -5.77
C TYR A 21 8.79 -3.97 -4.98
N ALA A 22 9.48 -5.02 -4.55
CA ALA A 22 10.72 -4.92 -3.80
C ALA A 22 11.82 -4.23 -4.63
N GLY A 23 11.98 -4.62 -5.90
CA GLY A 23 12.96 -4.02 -6.80
C GLY A 23 12.70 -2.52 -7.03
N ALA A 24 11.44 -2.13 -7.21
CA ALA A 24 11.08 -0.73 -7.37
C ALA A 24 11.19 0.07 -6.06
N ALA A 25 10.88 -0.54 -4.91
CA ALA A 25 11.01 0.08 -3.58
C ALA A 25 12.46 0.42 -3.25
N VAL A 26 13.39 -0.52 -3.49
CA VAL A 26 14.83 -0.30 -3.27
C VAL A 26 15.35 0.87 -4.11
N ARG A 27 14.88 1.00 -5.36
CA ARG A 27 15.27 2.11 -6.25
C ARG A 27 14.79 3.48 -5.77
N GLN A 28 13.74 3.55 -4.94
CA GLN A 28 13.22 4.81 -4.42
C GLN A 28 13.87 5.25 -3.10
N ILE A 29 14.68 4.40 -2.46
CA ILE A 29 15.36 4.76 -1.20
C ILE A 29 16.27 5.96 -1.44
N GLY A 30 16.06 7.03 -0.67
CA GLY A 30 16.87 8.25 -0.72
C GLY A 30 16.37 9.34 -1.69
N TYR A 31 15.31 9.09 -2.46
CA TYR A 31 14.75 10.10 -3.36
C TYR A 31 13.60 10.90 -2.73
N GLU A 32 12.60 10.21 -2.17
CA GLU A 32 11.42 10.86 -1.58
C GLU A 32 11.08 10.27 -0.22
N ALA A 33 10.47 11.08 0.65
CA ALA A 33 9.98 10.63 1.94
C ALA A 33 8.83 9.61 1.81
N ARG A 34 8.12 9.61 0.67
CA ARG A 34 7.01 8.70 0.39
C ARG A 34 7.40 7.65 -0.63
N CYS A 35 7.41 6.39 -0.19
CA CYS A 35 7.67 5.26 -1.06
C CYS A 35 6.38 4.82 -1.78
N THR A 36 6.20 5.25 -3.04
CA THR A 36 5.17 4.75 -3.96
C THR A 36 5.86 4.16 -5.19
N PRO A 37 6.50 2.99 -5.05
CA PRO A 37 7.41 2.47 -6.06
C PRO A 37 6.70 1.93 -7.31
N TYR A 38 5.36 1.87 -7.29
CA TYR A 38 4.56 1.39 -8.39
C TYR A 38 3.67 2.50 -8.93
N TRP A 39 3.63 2.68 -10.25
CA TRP A 39 2.93 3.79 -10.91
C TRP A 39 1.44 3.86 -10.55
N ALA A 40 0.78 2.71 -10.37
CA ALA A 40 -0.63 2.69 -9.97
C ALA A 40 -0.84 3.18 -8.53
N HIS A 41 0.14 2.97 -7.64
CA HIS A 41 0.12 3.58 -6.31
C HIS A 41 0.36 5.08 -6.38
N SER A 42 1.19 5.57 -7.30
CA SER A 42 1.35 7.01 -7.53
C SER A 42 0.04 7.65 -8.03
N LEU A 43 -0.71 6.94 -8.89
CA LEU A 43 -2.03 7.39 -9.34
C LEU A 43 -3.04 7.40 -8.19
N GLN A 44 -3.11 6.33 -7.39
CA GLN A 44 -3.94 6.31 -6.18
C GLN A 44 -3.57 7.44 -5.21
N TRP A 45 -2.26 7.70 -5.05
CA TRP A 45 -1.75 8.77 -4.20
C TRP A 45 -2.13 10.16 -4.75
N CYS A 46 -2.11 10.35 -6.08
CA CYS A 46 -2.59 11.58 -6.72
C CYS A 46 -4.04 11.87 -6.37
N PHE A 47 -4.92 10.87 -6.46
CA PHE A 47 -6.31 11.02 -6.01
C PHE A 47 -6.42 11.26 -4.51
N ALA A 48 -5.58 10.61 -3.70
CA ALA A 48 -5.54 10.84 -2.26
C ALA A 48 -5.15 12.29 -1.94
N CYS A 49 -4.17 12.88 -2.63
CA CYS A 49 -3.76 14.27 -2.45
C CYS A 49 -4.87 15.30 -2.73
N LEU A 50 -5.94 14.93 -3.44
CA LEU A 50 -7.10 15.81 -3.64
C LEU A 50 -7.97 15.92 -2.38
N LEU A 51 -7.86 14.97 -1.45
CA LEU A 51 -8.58 14.97 -0.19
C LEU A 51 -7.73 15.57 0.93
N PRO A 52 -8.34 16.22 1.94
CA PRO A 52 -7.64 16.67 3.13
C PRO A 52 -6.95 15.51 3.87
N GLU A 53 -5.72 15.70 4.33
CA GLU A 53 -4.94 14.65 5.02
C GLU A 53 -5.67 14.08 6.24
N ALA A 54 -6.34 14.92 7.03
CA ALA A 54 -7.11 14.50 8.20
C ALA A 54 -8.24 13.49 7.85
N LEU A 55 -8.84 13.61 6.67
CA LEU A 55 -9.88 12.70 6.22
C LEU A 55 -9.29 11.35 5.81
N LEU A 56 -8.15 11.36 5.11
CA LEU A 56 -7.44 10.14 4.76
C LEU A 56 -6.94 9.39 5.99
N ASP A 57 -6.40 10.11 6.97
CA ASP A 57 -5.85 9.53 8.19
C ASP A 57 -6.94 8.94 9.07
N SER A 58 -8.07 9.64 9.25
CA SER A 58 -9.22 9.10 10.00
C SER A 58 -9.81 7.87 9.32
N TRP A 59 -9.91 7.86 7.99
CA TRP A 59 -10.36 6.70 7.23
C TRP A 59 -9.40 5.51 7.36
N ARG A 60 -8.09 5.72 7.21
CA ARG A 60 -7.06 4.69 7.39
C ARG A 60 -7.06 4.11 8.81
N LEU A 61 -7.21 4.97 9.82
CA LEU A 61 -7.30 4.56 11.22
C LEU A 61 -8.53 3.69 11.47
N SER A 62 -9.69 4.10 10.95
CA SER A 62 -10.95 3.34 11.06
C SER A 62 -10.82 1.92 10.51
N ILE A 63 -10.23 1.77 9.31
CA ILE A 63 -9.96 0.45 8.72
C ILE A 63 -9.02 -0.37 9.60
N GLY A 64 -7.96 0.25 10.13
CA GLY A 64 -7.00 -0.42 11.02
C GLY A 64 -7.66 -0.96 12.29
N ILE A 65 -8.54 -0.17 12.91
CA ILE A 65 -9.31 -0.57 14.09
C ILE A 65 -10.27 -1.71 13.74
N GLN A 66 -11.01 -1.60 12.63
CA GLN A 66 -11.95 -2.64 12.19
C GLN A 66 -11.24 -3.98 11.95
N ARG A 67 -10.09 -3.97 11.26
CA ARG A 67 -9.30 -5.18 11.00
C ARG A 67 -8.75 -5.80 12.28
N ARG A 68 -8.31 -4.98 13.25
CA ARG A 68 -7.90 -5.49 14.57
C ARG A 68 -9.05 -6.17 15.31
N GLY A 69 -10.25 -5.60 15.23
CA GLY A 69 -11.45 -6.22 15.81
C GLY A 69 -11.75 -7.59 15.21
N GLN A 70 -11.59 -7.75 13.89
CA GLN A 70 -11.83 -9.01 13.18
C GLN A 70 -10.78 -10.10 13.44
N VAL A 71 -9.55 -9.74 13.82
CA VAL A 71 -8.49 -10.71 14.15
C VAL A 71 -8.69 -11.33 15.54
N THR A 72 -9.52 -10.72 16.39
CA THR A 72 -9.75 -11.16 17.78
C THR A 72 -11.07 -11.93 17.95
N ALA A 73 -11.86 -12.07 16.89
CA ALA A 73 -13.12 -12.83 16.86
C ALA A 73 -12.93 -14.16 16.12
#